data_AF-A0A841CPP4-F1
#
_entry.id   AF-A0A841CPP4-F1
#
_cell.length_a   1.000
_cell.length_b   1.000
_cell.length_c   1.000
_cell.angle_alpha   90.00
_cell.angle_beta   90.00
_cell.angle_gamma   90.00
#
_symmetry.space_group_name_H-M   'P 1'
#
loop_
_entity.id
_entity.type
_entity.pdbx_description
1 polymer ?
#
loop_
_entity_poly.entity_id
_entity_poly.type
_entity_poly.pdbx_seq_one_letter_code
_entity_poly.pdbx_strand_id
1 'polypeptide(L)'
;MTHARGALTIAAGAAALLLSACGSSTDGVAKPGTTTSAETTTTAASATASTAASATSGSSTAPVPAGDVTKPGTKLKVGERAVVPFKYGTQKTGTIAITVNEIEEGANADLVKFGDKAKGITPVYIRVTVENVGGTDLAHSSLSLRALGPDGKGTGVIISGDTDQCESETAGRDFTTVGAKYETCVLQGVREGTKAGAASYNNGDGYDKSPLVWEN
;
A
#
# COMPACT_ATOMS: atom_id res chain seq x y z
N MET A 1 9.28 5.32 55.28
CA MET A 1 10.42 4.64 55.94
C MET A 1 9.97 3.19 56.08
N THR A 2 10.44 2.23 55.31
CA THR A 2 11.82 1.71 55.29
C THR A 2 12.07 1.07 53.92
N HIS A 3 13.16 1.46 53.25
CA HIS A 3 13.60 0.91 51.98
C HIS A 3 14.40 -0.37 52.19
N ALA A 4 14.04 -1.46 51.51
CA ALA A 4 14.90 -2.63 51.36
C ALA A 4 15.64 -2.53 50.03
N ARG A 5 16.93 -2.17 50.12
CA ARG A 5 17.88 -2.12 49.00
C ARG A 5 18.51 -3.49 48.82
N GLY A 6 18.21 -4.17 47.71
CA GLY A 6 18.99 -5.31 47.23
C GLY A 6 20.10 -4.83 46.30
N ALA A 7 21.33 -5.28 46.56
CA ALA A 7 22.51 -5.05 45.72
C ALA A 7 23.20 -6.39 45.44
N LEU A 8 23.55 -6.66 44.18
CA LEU A 8 24.61 -7.57 43.68
C LEU A 8 24.54 -7.55 42.13
N THR A 9 25.35 -6.76 41.40
CA THR A 9 26.72 -7.00 40.86
C THR A 9 26.82 -7.88 39.60
N ILE A 10 27.75 -7.44 38.72
CA ILE A 10 28.67 -8.18 37.83
C ILE A 10 28.47 -8.09 36.29
N ALA A 11 29.56 -7.58 35.67
CA ALA A 11 30.16 -7.82 34.34
C ALA A 11 29.50 -7.27 33.07
N ALA A 12 30.05 -6.15 32.57
CA ALA A 12 30.07 -5.83 31.15
C ALA A 12 31.48 -6.13 30.59
N GLY A 13 31.58 -7.22 29.84
CA GLY A 13 32.76 -7.60 29.05
C GLY A 13 32.78 -6.87 27.70
N ALA A 14 33.99 -6.59 27.24
CA ALA A 14 34.33 -5.81 26.06
C ALA A 14 33.96 -6.48 24.71
N ALA A 15 33.67 -5.66 23.70
CA ALA A 15 34.09 -5.90 22.32
C ALA A 15 33.98 -4.60 21.50
N ALA A 16 35.11 -3.95 21.27
CA ALA A 16 35.26 -2.90 20.26
C ALA A 16 35.32 -3.56 18.88
N LEU A 17 34.40 -3.22 17.98
CA LEU A 17 34.47 -3.59 16.57
C LEU A 17 34.89 -2.36 15.77
N LEU A 18 36.18 -2.27 15.47
CA LEU A 18 36.74 -1.38 14.47
C LEU A 18 36.52 -2.02 13.10
N LEU A 19 35.65 -1.44 12.25
CA LEU A 19 35.57 -1.79 10.84
C LEU A 19 36.21 -0.67 10.00
N SER A 20 37.50 -0.83 9.75
CA SER A 20 38.23 -0.18 8.67
C SER A 20 38.32 -1.17 7.51
N ALA A 21 37.54 -0.97 6.45
CA ALA A 21 37.78 -1.62 5.16
C ALA A 21 37.69 -0.56 4.06
N CYS A 22 38.88 -0.08 3.70
CA CYS A 22 39.17 0.76 2.57
C CYS A 22 39.56 -0.13 1.37
N GLY A 23 39.21 0.33 0.17
CA GLY A 23 39.89 -0.04 -1.08
C GLY A 23 39.08 -0.99 -1.97
N SER A 24 39.24 -0.95 -3.29
CA SER A 24 39.90 0.01 -4.18
C SER A 24 39.41 -0.33 -5.59
N SER A 25 39.44 0.68 -6.46
CA SER A 25 39.08 0.67 -7.87
C SER A 25 39.53 -0.56 -8.66
N THR A 26 38.68 -1.01 -9.58
CA THR A 26 39.10 -1.75 -10.78
C THR A 26 38.52 -1.04 -11.99
N ASP A 27 39.37 -0.23 -12.61
CA ASP A 27 39.22 0.24 -13.98
C ASP A 27 39.30 -0.95 -14.95
N GLY A 28 38.35 -1.02 -15.88
CA GLY A 28 38.27 -2.05 -16.92
C GLY A 28 37.51 -1.52 -18.14
N VAL A 29 38.15 -0.61 -18.88
CA VAL A 29 37.83 -0.18 -20.25
C VAL A 29 38.95 -0.75 -21.13
N ALA A 30 38.83 -1.28 -22.35
CA ALA A 30 37.76 -1.67 -23.27
C ALA A 30 38.45 -2.54 -24.37
N LYS A 31 37.70 -3.29 -25.19
CA LYS A 31 37.92 -3.24 -26.65
C LYS A 31 36.70 -3.71 -27.45
N PRO A 32 36.32 -2.99 -28.54
CA PRO A 32 35.19 -3.31 -29.39
C PRO A 32 35.55 -4.29 -30.52
N GLY A 33 34.58 -5.14 -30.89
CA GLY A 33 34.60 -5.94 -32.11
C GLY A 33 34.05 -5.13 -33.29
N THR A 34 34.91 -4.92 -34.27
CA THR A 34 34.68 -4.23 -35.55
C THR A 34 33.97 -5.10 -36.59
N THR A 35 33.03 -4.45 -37.28
CA THR A 35 32.72 -4.55 -38.73
C THR A 35 32.01 -5.80 -39.27
N THR A 36 30.78 -5.60 -39.76
CA THR A 36 30.44 -5.82 -41.18
C THR A 36 29.20 -5.02 -41.56
N SER A 37 29.39 -4.17 -42.56
CA SER A 37 28.38 -3.41 -43.27
C SER A 37 27.75 -4.30 -44.35
N ALA A 38 26.43 -4.29 -44.47
CA ALA A 38 25.74 -4.67 -45.69
C ALA A 38 24.48 -3.80 -45.82
N GLU A 39 24.67 -2.74 -46.60
CA GLU A 39 23.67 -1.84 -47.13
C GLU A 39 22.83 -2.59 -48.18
N THR A 40 21.50 -2.47 -48.11
CA THR A 40 20.65 -2.63 -49.30
C THR A 40 19.51 -1.64 -49.22
N THR A 41 19.37 -0.93 -50.32
CA THR A 41 18.61 0.28 -50.56
C THR A 41 17.16 -0.01 -50.95
N THR A 42 16.30 0.90 -50.45
CA THR A 42 15.13 1.50 -51.13
C THR A 42 13.97 0.62 -51.62
N THR A 43 12.80 0.80 -51.01
CA THR A 43 11.54 0.95 -51.74
C THR A 43 10.67 1.98 -51.02
N ALA A 44 10.21 2.95 -51.79
CA ALA A 44 9.45 4.11 -51.36
C ALA A 44 7.93 3.88 -51.46
N ALA A 45 7.22 4.69 -50.66
CA ALA A 45 5.85 5.16 -50.82
C ALA A 45 4.67 4.20 -50.60
N SER A 46 3.92 4.45 -49.52
CA SER A 46 2.54 4.94 -49.67
C SER A 46 2.12 5.70 -48.41
N ALA A 47 1.83 6.99 -48.60
CA ALA A 47 1.13 7.80 -47.62
C ALA A 47 -0.33 7.33 -47.56
N THR A 48 -0.81 7.03 -46.36
CA THR A 48 -2.25 7.00 -46.09
C THR A 48 -2.48 7.80 -44.83
N ALA A 49 -3.01 9.00 -45.04
CA ALA A 49 -3.62 9.77 -43.99
C ALA A 49 -4.77 8.95 -43.39
N SER A 50 -4.78 8.79 -42.08
CA SER A 50 -5.96 8.36 -41.33
C SER A 50 -6.06 9.25 -40.11
N THR A 51 -6.80 10.32 -40.35
CA THR A 51 -7.86 10.87 -39.51
C THR A 51 -7.84 10.51 -38.04
N ALA A 52 -7.80 11.57 -37.23
CA ALA A 52 -8.12 11.62 -35.82
C ALA A 52 -9.19 10.60 -35.40
N ALA A 53 -8.85 9.78 -34.40
CA ALA A 53 -9.82 9.22 -33.49
C ALA A 53 -9.44 9.71 -32.10
N SER A 54 -10.20 10.72 -31.63
CA SER A 54 -10.28 11.08 -30.23
C SER A 54 -10.54 9.80 -29.42
N ALA A 55 -9.58 9.39 -28.60
CA ALA A 55 -9.81 8.38 -27.58
C ALA A 55 -10.66 9.03 -26.49
N THR A 56 -11.97 8.93 -26.69
CA THR A 56 -13.00 9.13 -25.69
C THR A 56 -12.60 8.42 -24.40
N SER A 57 -12.64 9.15 -23.29
CA SER A 57 -12.66 8.64 -21.93
C SER A 57 -13.74 7.55 -21.82
N GLY A 58 -13.33 6.30 -21.97
CA GLY A 58 -14.11 5.12 -21.64
C GLY A 58 -13.35 4.42 -20.53
N SER A 59 -13.80 4.63 -19.30
CA SER A 59 -13.35 3.87 -18.14
C SER A 59 -13.74 2.41 -18.36
N SER A 60 -12.89 1.68 -19.07
CA SER A 60 -12.91 0.23 -19.15
C SER A 60 -11.74 -0.23 -18.31
N THR A 61 -12.00 -0.52 -17.04
CA THR A 61 -11.06 -1.21 -16.15
C THR A 61 -10.86 -2.62 -16.67
N ALA A 62 -10.05 -2.76 -17.72
CA ALA A 62 -9.45 -4.03 -18.07
C ALA A 62 -8.65 -4.48 -16.84
N PRO A 63 -8.78 -5.74 -16.39
CA PRO A 63 -8.00 -6.23 -15.27
C PRO A 63 -6.52 -6.04 -15.57
N VAL A 64 -5.81 -5.28 -14.72
CA VAL A 64 -4.34 -5.23 -14.78
C VAL A 64 -3.85 -6.65 -14.54
N PRO A 65 -3.03 -7.24 -15.44
CA PRO A 65 -2.51 -8.58 -15.23
C PRO A 65 -1.75 -8.63 -13.91
N ALA A 66 -1.83 -9.77 -13.22
CA ALA A 66 -1.28 -10.02 -11.88
C ALA A 66 0.26 -9.85 -11.74
N GLY A 67 0.94 -9.32 -12.77
CA GLY A 67 2.39 -9.16 -12.85
C GLY A 67 2.91 -7.74 -12.61
N ASP A 68 2.10 -6.69 -12.78
CA ASP A 68 2.56 -5.31 -12.61
C ASP A 68 2.26 -4.80 -11.19
N VAL A 69 3.16 -5.15 -10.25
CA VAL A 69 3.12 -4.62 -8.89
C VAL A 69 3.25 -3.09 -8.90
N THR A 70 2.30 -2.42 -8.29
CA THR A 70 2.30 -0.96 -8.13
C THR A 70 3.45 -0.55 -7.22
N LYS A 71 4.37 0.25 -7.75
CA LYS A 71 5.58 0.69 -7.06
C LYS A 71 5.26 1.42 -5.73
N PRO A 72 6.03 1.19 -4.64
CA PRO A 72 5.94 2.01 -3.43
C PRO A 72 6.06 3.52 -3.73
N GLY A 73 5.29 4.33 -3.00
CA GLY A 73 5.22 5.79 -3.16
C GLY A 73 4.30 6.26 -4.29
N THR A 74 3.64 5.35 -5.01
CA THR A 74 2.67 5.73 -6.05
C THR A 74 1.46 6.43 -5.40
N LYS A 75 1.09 7.57 -6.00
CA LYS A 75 -0.15 8.29 -5.71
C LYS A 75 -1.22 7.87 -6.72
N LEU A 76 -2.39 7.57 -6.19
CA LEU A 76 -3.53 7.03 -6.91
C LEU A 76 -4.74 7.91 -6.61
N LYS A 77 -5.67 7.98 -7.56
CA LYS A 77 -6.99 8.55 -7.28
C LYS A 77 -7.86 7.55 -6.54
N VAL A 78 -8.77 8.01 -5.69
CA VAL A 78 -9.86 7.16 -5.19
C VAL A 78 -10.58 6.52 -6.39
N GLY A 79 -10.84 5.22 -6.30
CA GLY A 79 -11.34 4.37 -7.38
C GLY A 79 -10.26 3.71 -8.24
N GLU A 80 -9.00 4.15 -8.18
CA GLU A 80 -7.91 3.50 -8.90
C GLU A 80 -7.44 2.22 -8.19
N ARG A 81 -7.12 1.22 -9.00
CA ARG A 81 -6.68 -0.11 -8.57
C ARG A 81 -5.16 -0.15 -8.44
N ALA A 82 -4.65 -0.66 -7.32
CA ALA A 82 -3.23 -0.98 -7.14
C ALA A 82 -3.02 -2.48 -6.90
N VAL A 83 -1.95 -3.05 -7.43
CA VAL A 83 -1.54 -4.44 -7.19
C VAL A 83 -0.34 -4.45 -6.26
N VAL A 84 -0.41 -5.19 -5.15
CA VAL A 84 0.64 -5.20 -4.12
C VAL A 84 0.97 -6.62 -3.65
N PRO A 85 2.23 -6.88 -3.27
CA PRO A 85 2.55 -8.03 -2.43
C PRO A 85 1.83 -7.87 -1.09
N PHE A 86 1.26 -8.96 -0.61
CA PHE A 86 0.49 -8.99 0.61
C PHE A 86 0.94 -10.12 1.50
N LYS A 87 1.12 -9.80 2.78
CA LYS A 87 1.47 -10.75 3.82
C LYS A 87 0.50 -10.62 4.98
N TYR A 88 -0.05 -11.74 5.41
CA TYR A 88 -0.93 -11.84 6.55
C TYR A 88 -0.42 -12.89 7.54
N GLY A 89 -0.18 -12.46 8.78
CA GLY A 89 0.48 -13.30 9.78
C GLY A 89 1.87 -13.75 9.33
N THR A 90 2.26 -14.96 9.72
CA THR A 90 3.59 -15.52 9.42
C THR A 90 3.60 -16.45 8.21
N GLN A 91 2.45 -16.95 7.77
CA GLN A 91 2.36 -18.06 6.81
C GLN A 91 1.70 -17.70 5.48
N LYS A 92 0.92 -16.61 5.41
CA LYS A 92 0.18 -16.25 4.19
C LYS A 92 0.91 -15.12 3.48
N THR A 93 1.39 -15.40 2.28
CA THR A 93 2.03 -14.43 1.39
C THR A 93 1.50 -14.62 -0.02
N GLY A 94 1.05 -13.55 -0.65
CA GLY A 94 0.52 -13.59 -2.01
C GLY A 94 0.49 -12.21 -2.62
N THR A 95 -0.34 -12.04 -3.66
CA THR A 95 -0.53 -10.76 -4.34
C THR A 95 -2.02 -10.45 -4.37
N ILE A 96 -2.37 -9.24 -3.95
CA ILE A 96 -3.75 -8.73 -3.99
C ILE A 96 -3.81 -7.47 -4.84
N ALA A 97 -4.99 -7.18 -5.38
CA ALA A 97 -5.33 -5.84 -5.81
C ALA A 97 -6.20 -5.15 -4.75
N ILE A 98 -5.94 -3.87 -4.54
CA ILE A 98 -6.64 -2.99 -3.61
C ILE A 98 -7.24 -1.85 -4.44
N THR A 99 -8.53 -1.60 -4.25
CA THR A 99 -9.22 -0.42 -4.76
C THR A 99 -9.88 0.29 -3.60
N VAL A 100 -9.40 1.48 -3.26
CA VAL A 100 -10.09 2.37 -2.29
C VAL A 100 -11.25 3.00 -3.03
N ASN A 101 -12.46 2.60 -2.70
CA ASN A 101 -13.68 3.03 -3.39
C ASN A 101 -14.10 4.42 -2.94
N GLU A 102 -13.95 4.70 -1.64
CA GLU A 102 -14.48 5.89 -1.00
C GLU A 102 -13.75 6.18 0.31
N ILE A 103 -13.61 7.47 0.64
CA ILE A 103 -13.04 7.97 1.89
C ILE A 103 -13.97 9.07 2.39
N GLU A 104 -14.66 8.82 3.50
CA GLU A 104 -15.68 9.72 4.04
C GLU A 104 -15.52 9.96 5.53
N GLU A 105 -15.84 11.16 5.98
CA GLU A 105 -16.00 11.47 7.40
C GLU A 105 -17.43 11.16 7.83
N GLY A 106 -17.57 10.37 8.89
CA GLY A 106 -18.86 10.06 9.49
C GLY A 106 -19.25 11.03 10.61
N ALA A 107 -20.34 10.73 11.30
CA ALA A 107 -20.79 11.52 12.43
C ALA A 107 -20.14 11.04 13.74
N ASN A 108 -19.85 11.95 14.68
CA ASN A 108 -19.39 11.56 16.01
C ASN A 108 -20.39 10.63 16.72
N ALA A 109 -21.69 10.77 16.41
CA ALA A 109 -22.76 9.89 16.91
C ALA A 109 -22.54 8.41 16.57
N ASP A 110 -21.89 8.11 15.44
CA ASP A 110 -21.60 6.73 15.02
C ASP A 110 -20.59 6.06 15.97
N LEU A 111 -19.85 6.86 16.76
CA LEU A 111 -18.90 6.39 17.74
C LEU A 111 -19.47 6.32 19.17
N VAL A 112 -20.77 6.55 19.38
CA VAL A 112 -21.38 6.59 20.72
C VAL A 112 -21.09 5.33 21.55
N LYS A 113 -21.05 4.15 20.90
CA LYS A 113 -20.79 2.86 21.56
C LYS A 113 -19.36 2.74 22.12
N PHE A 114 -18.44 3.59 21.68
CA PHE A 114 -17.06 3.64 22.20
C PHE A 114 -16.93 4.58 23.41
N GLY A 115 -18.02 5.26 23.80
CA GLY A 115 -18.11 6.08 25.00
C GLY A 115 -17.13 7.26 24.99
N ASP A 116 -16.65 7.63 26.18
CA ASP A 116 -15.83 8.83 26.39
C ASP A 116 -14.52 8.85 25.59
N LYS A 117 -14.00 7.69 25.19
CA LYS A 117 -12.77 7.58 24.40
C LYS A 117 -12.92 8.14 22.97
N ALA A 118 -14.15 8.18 22.46
CA ALA A 118 -14.46 8.70 21.12
C ALA A 118 -14.88 10.18 21.12
N LYS A 119 -14.89 10.85 22.27
CA LYS A 119 -15.19 12.28 22.34
C LYS A 119 -14.16 13.08 21.56
N GLY A 120 -14.63 14.01 20.73
CA GLY A 120 -13.78 14.84 19.87
C GLY A 120 -13.07 14.05 18.76
N ILE A 121 -13.58 12.88 18.39
CA ILE A 121 -13.11 12.09 17.25
C ILE A 121 -14.20 12.06 16.18
N THR A 122 -13.86 12.44 14.96
CA THR A 122 -14.71 12.20 13.80
C THR A 122 -14.27 10.88 13.16
N PRO A 123 -15.16 9.88 12.99
CA PRO A 123 -14.81 8.65 12.31
C PRO A 123 -14.53 8.91 10.83
N VAL A 124 -13.63 8.11 10.26
CA VAL A 124 -13.32 8.10 8.84
C VAL A 124 -13.56 6.70 8.31
N TYR A 125 -14.42 6.59 7.30
CA TYR A 125 -14.80 5.34 6.64
C TYR A 125 -14.01 5.23 5.36
N ILE A 126 -13.14 4.21 5.27
CA ILE A 126 -12.40 3.90 4.05
C ILE A 126 -12.98 2.61 3.50
N ARG A 127 -13.79 2.70 2.44
CA ARG A 127 -14.42 1.54 1.80
C ARG A 127 -13.49 0.99 0.73
N VAL A 128 -13.28 -0.33 0.75
CA VAL A 128 -12.24 -0.97 -0.08
C VAL A 128 -12.75 -2.26 -0.69
N THR A 129 -12.47 -2.45 -1.97
CA THR A 129 -12.57 -3.76 -2.62
C THR A 129 -11.18 -4.39 -2.68
N VAL A 130 -11.09 -5.65 -2.27
CA VAL A 130 -9.85 -6.45 -2.29
C VAL A 130 -10.04 -7.64 -3.20
N GLU A 131 -9.10 -7.86 -4.11
CA GLU A 131 -9.12 -8.97 -5.08
C GLU A 131 -7.86 -9.83 -4.92
N ASN A 132 -8.02 -11.15 -4.85
CA ASN A 132 -6.90 -12.07 -4.91
C ASN A 132 -6.45 -12.21 -6.37
N VAL A 133 -5.31 -11.63 -6.72
CA VAL A 133 -4.77 -11.71 -8.10
C VAL A 133 -3.67 -12.76 -8.23
N GLY A 134 -3.04 -13.14 -7.12
CA GLY A 134 -1.97 -14.13 -7.10
C GLY A 134 -2.45 -15.58 -7.06
N GLY A 135 -3.71 -15.82 -6.67
CA GLY A 135 -4.28 -17.17 -6.54
C GLY A 135 -3.77 -17.97 -5.35
N THR A 136 -3.00 -17.36 -4.45
CA THR A 136 -2.59 -18.00 -3.19
C THR A 136 -3.76 -18.11 -2.24
N ASP A 137 -3.77 -19.11 -1.35
CA ASP A 137 -4.70 -19.15 -0.23
C ASP A 137 -4.46 -17.97 0.73
N LEU A 138 -5.40 -17.02 0.68
CA LEU A 138 -5.45 -15.83 1.53
C LEU A 138 -6.76 -15.78 2.34
N ALA A 139 -7.45 -16.91 2.51
CA ALA A 139 -8.69 -16.98 3.28
C ALA A 139 -8.52 -16.40 4.70
N HIS A 140 -9.54 -15.75 5.25
CA HIS A 140 -9.52 -15.13 6.58
C HIS A 140 -8.46 -14.04 6.80
N SER A 141 -7.82 -13.55 5.74
CA SER A 141 -6.93 -12.40 5.85
C SER A 141 -7.73 -11.10 5.95
N SER A 142 -7.18 -10.12 6.67
CA SER A 142 -7.77 -8.78 6.78
C SER A 142 -6.83 -7.75 6.16
N LEU A 143 -7.40 -6.82 5.39
CA LEU A 143 -6.66 -5.65 4.92
C LEU A 143 -6.50 -4.62 6.03
N SER A 144 -5.37 -3.92 6.06
CA SER A 144 -5.16 -2.75 6.90
C SER A 144 -4.74 -1.55 6.06
N LEU A 145 -5.42 -0.42 6.25
CA LEU A 145 -5.04 0.88 5.70
C LEU A 145 -4.94 1.92 6.81
N ARG A 146 -4.34 3.08 6.50
CA ARG A 146 -4.29 4.24 7.39
C ARG A 146 -4.93 5.45 6.73
N ALA A 147 -5.76 6.17 7.48
CA ALA A 147 -6.18 7.52 7.09
C ALA A 147 -4.99 8.48 7.21
N LEU A 148 -4.88 9.40 6.26
CA LEU A 148 -3.89 10.47 6.26
C LEU A 148 -4.60 11.83 6.35
N GLY A 149 -4.00 12.73 7.15
CA GLY A 149 -4.38 14.13 7.19
C GLY A 149 -3.85 14.93 5.99
N PRO A 150 -4.16 16.23 5.92
CA PRO A 150 -3.78 17.09 4.78
C PRO A 150 -2.27 17.28 4.61
N ASP A 151 -1.50 17.03 5.67
CA ASP A 151 -0.04 17.08 5.68
C ASP A 151 0.60 15.75 5.20
N GLY A 152 -0.22 14.80 4.74
CA GLY A 152 0.21 13.47 4.30
C GLY A 152 0.64 12.54 5.43
N LYS A 153 0.42 12.93 6.70
CA LYS A 153 0.76 12.10 7.86
C LYS A 153 -0.45 11.32 8.35
N GLY A 154 -0.20 10.19 9.00
CA GLY A 154 -1.27 9.45 9.68
C GLY A 154 -2.00 10.34 10.68
N THR A 155 -3.31 10.20 10.78
CA THR A 155 -4.17 11.03 11.66
C THR A 155 -3.86 10.84 13.15
N GLY A 156 -3.13 9.78 13.49
CA GLY A 156 -2.77 9.42 14.86
C GLY A 156 -3.95 8.88 15.69
N VAL A 157 -5.08 8.59 15.06
CA VAL A 157 -6.28 8.05 15.70
C VAL A 157 -6.68 6.75 15.03
N ILE A 158 -6.53 5.65 15.77
CA ILE A 158 -6.96 4.32 15.36
C ILE A 158 -8.14 3.91 16.23
N ILE A 159 -9.23 3.48 15.60
CA ILE A 159 -10.41 2.98 16.29
C ILE A 159 -10.40 1.46 16.16
N SER A 160 -10.63 0.76 17.26
CA SER A 160 -10.73 -0.70 17.26
C SER A 160 -12.19 -1.11 17.34
N GLY A 161 -12.63 -1.95 16.41
CA GLY A 161 -14.03 -2.33 16.22
C GLY A 161 -14.68 -1.55 15.08
N ASP A 162 -15.99 -1.75 14.94
CA ASP A 162 -16.75 -1.35 13.75
C ASP A 162 -17.78 -0.27 14.07
N THR A 163 -18.50 0.21 13.08
CA THR A 163 -19.75 0.98 13.27
C THR A 163 -20.82 0.44 12.33
N ASP A 164 -22.08 0.80 12.53
CA ASP A 164 -23.16 0.40 11.60
C ASP A 164 -22.93 0.95 10.18
N GLN A 165 -22.13 2.01 10.04
CA GLN A 165 -21.76 2.61 8.76
C GLN A 165 -20.48 2.01 8.15
N CYS A 166 -19.69 1.29 8.94
CA CYS A 166 -18.37 0.79 8.57
C CYS A 166 -18.08 -0.51 9.32
N GLU A 167 -18.42 -1.63 8.68
CA GLU A 167 -18.13 -2.98 9.13
C GLU A 167 -16.83 -3.48 8.49
N SER A 168 -15.84 -3.83 9.32
CA SER A 168 -14.59 -4.43 8.88
C SER A 168 -14.77 -5.92 8.65
N GLU A 169 -14.69 -6.30 7.38
CA GLU A 169 -14.76 -7.68 6.94
C GLU A 169 -13.38 -8.30 6.77
N THR A 170 -13.34 -9.63 6.88
CA THR A 170 -12.17 -10.44 6.54
C THR A 170 -12.48 -11.29 5.30
N ALA A 171 -11.42 -11.68 4.59
CA ALA A 171 -11.54 -12.52 3.42
C ALA A 171 -12.30 -13.83 3.74
N GLY A 172 -13.25 -14.21 2.88
CA GLY A 172 -13.98 -15.46 2.99
C GLY A 172 -13.10 -16.70 2.80
N ARG A 173 -13.67 -17.88 3.06
CA ARG A 173 -13.03 -19.19 2.86
C ARG A 173 -12.63 -19.47 1.40
N ASP A 174 -13.26 -18.76 0.48
CA ASP A 174 -13.13 -18.85 -0.97
C ASP A 174 -12.09 -17.88 -1.55
N PHE A 175 -11.46 -17.05 -0.70
CA PHE A 175 -10.40 -16.13 -1.11
C PHE A 175 -9.06 -16.83 -1.35
N THR A 176 -9.10 -17.91 -2.14
CA THR A 176 -7.98 -18.83 -2.42
C THR A 176 -7.71 -18.99 -3.91
N THR A 177 -8.44 -18.27 -4.77
CA THR A 177 -8.32 -18.37 -6.23
C THR A 177 -8.18 -16.99 -6.85
N VAL A 178 -7.58 -16.93 -8.05
CA VAL A 178 -7.50 -15.69 -8.82
C VAL A 178 -8.90 -15.14 -9.08
N GLY A 179 -9.07 -13.84 -8.88
CA GLY A 179 -10.32 -13.12 -9.09
C GLY A 179 -11.31 -13.21 -7.94
N ALA A 180 -11.02 -13.97 -6.87
CA ALA A 180 -11.84 -13.94 -5.66
C ALA A 180 -11.80 -12.53 -5.03
N LYS A 181 -12.94 -12.05 -4.53
CA LYS A 181 -13.10 -10.68 -4.02
C LYS A 181 -13.85 -10.64 -2.70
N TYR A 182 -13.54 -9.63 -1.91
CA TYR A 182 -14.40 -9.19 -0.82
C TYR A 182 -14.35 -7.67 -0.71
N GLU A 183 -15.36 -7.10 -0.08
CA GLU A 183 -15.40 -5.70 0.30
C GLU A 183 -15.25 -5.59 1.81
N THR A 184 -14.63 -4.51 2.27
CA THR A 184 -14.41 -4.25 3.69
C THR A 184 -14.38 -2.75 3.93
N CYS A 185 -14.73 -2.33 5.15
CA CYS A 185 -14.57 -0.95 5.58
C CYS A 185 -13.48 -0.85 6.66
N VAL A 186 -12.47 0.00 6.43
CA VAL A 186 -11.43 0.29 7.41
C VAL A 186 -11.84 1.54 8.20
N LEU A 187 -12.23 1.34 9.45
CA LEU A 187 -12.59 2.43 10.36
C LEU A 187 -11.32 3.11 10.91
N GLN A 188 -11.16 4.39 10.63
CA GLN A 188 -10.13 5.25 11.22
C GLN A 188 -10.80 6.44 11.92
N GLY A 189 -10.01 7.35 12.47
CA GLY A 189 -10.54 8.60 12.99
C GLY A 189 -9.64 9.78 12.73
N VAL A 190 -10.18 10.97 12.93
CA VAL A 190 -9.46 12.24 13.00
C VAL A 190 -9.88 12.97 14.27
N ARG A 191 -9.01 13.82 14.80
CA ARG A 191 -9.42 14.71 15.89
C ARG A 191 -10.35 15.78 15.34
N GLU A 192 -11.28 16.25 16.16
CA GLU A 192 -12.17 17.34 15.83
C GLU A 192 -11.39 18.57 15.31
N GLY A 193 -11.91 19.20 14.24
CA GLY A 193 -11.25 20.31 13.56
C GLY A 193 -10.12 19.90 12.61
N THR A 194 -9.79 18.62 12.50
CA THR A 194 -8.91 18.08 11.45
C THR A 194 -9.73 17.26 10.45
N LYS A 195 -9.14 17.00 9.27
CA LYS A 195 -9.77 16.22 8.20
C LYS A 195 -8.91 15.05 7.77
N ALA A 196 -9.53 14.01 7.24
CA ALA A 196 -8.82 12.99 6.48
C ALA A 196 -9.00 13.25 4.99
N GLY A 197 -7.89 13.35 4.25
CA GLY A 197 -7.91 13.62 2.81
C GLY A 197 -7.53 12.41 1.96
N ALA A 198 -6.95 11.37 2.57
CA ALA A 198 -6.37 10.26 1.85
C ALA A 198 -6.32 8.99 2.68
N ALA A 199 -6.14 7.86 2.00
CA ALA A 199 -5.91 6.55 2.58
C ALA A 199 -4.54 6.02 2.11
N SER A 200 -3.87 5.23 2.95
CA SER A 200 -2.56 4.69 2.62
C SER A 200 -2.39 3.22 2.95
N TYR A 201 -1.64 2.54 2.08
CA TYR A 201 -1.16 1.18 2.27
C TYR A 201 0.35 1.21 2.47
N ASN A 202 0.79 0.71 3.63
CA ASN A 202 2.17 0.78 4.08
C ASN A 202 2.73 -0.58 4.53
N ASN A 203 2.09 -1.68 4.12
CA ASN A 203 2.51 -3.03 4.49
C ASN A 203 3.39 -3.65 3.41
N GLY A 204 4.47 -4.32 3.81
CA GLY A 204 5.45 -4.94 2.93
C GLY A 204 6.67 -4.07 2.64
N ASP A 205 7.66 -4.69 2.02
CA ASP A 205 8.98 -4.10 1.82
C ASP A 205 8.91 -2.86 0.92
N GLY A 206 9.40 -1.73 1.42
CA GLY A 206 9.44 -0.45 0.71
C GLY A 206 8.17 0.38 0.87
N TYR A 207 7.00 -0.25 1.03
CA TYR A 207 5.74 0.45 1.31
C TYR A 207 5.71 1.07 2.71
N ASP A 208 6.47 0.50 3.65
CA ASP A 208 6.67 1.04 5.00
C ASP A 208 7.32 2.44 4.98
N LYS A 209 8.23 2.68 4.02
CA LYS A 209 8.97 3.94 3.84
C LYS A 209 8.28 4.88 2.85
N SER A 210 7.70 4.30 1.81
CA SER A 210 7.03 5.01 0.72
C SER A 210 5.68 4.35 0.47
N PRO A 211 4.64 4.70 1.25
CA PRO A 211 3.34 4.06 1.14
C PRO A 211 2.66 4.37 -0.19
N LEU A 212 1.74 3.51 -0.61
CA LEU A 212 0.74 3.90 -1.61
C LEU A 212 -0.24 4.87 -0.97
N VAL A 213 -0.70 5.85 -1.74
CA VAL A 213 -1.67 6.85 -1.28
C VAL A 213 -2.81 6.96 -2.28
N TRP A 214 -4.04 6.81 -1.80
CA TRP A 214 -5.26 7.15 -2.53
C TRP A 214 -5.80 8.48 -2.02
N GLU A 215 -5.97 9.44 -2.92
CA GLU A 215 -6.50 10.78 -2.64
C GLU A 215 -7.50 11.23 -3.73
N ASN A 216 -8.37 12.17 -3.42
CA ASN A 216 -9.34 12.74 -4.37
C ASN A 216 -8.74 13.84 -5.24
#